data_AF-A0A1Q7AZZ8-F1
#
_entry.id   AF-A0A1Q7AZZ8-F1
#
_cell.length_a   1.000
_cell.length_b   1.000
_cell.length_c   1.000
_cell.angle_alpha   90.00
_cell.angle_beta   90.00
_cell.angle_gamma   90.00
#
_symmetry.space_group_name_H-M   'P 1'
#
loop_
_entity.id
_entity.type
_entity.pdbx_description
1 polymer ?
#
loop_
_entity_poly.entity_id
_entity_poly.type
_entity_poly.pdbx_seq_one_letter_code
_entity_poly.pdbx_strand_id
1 'polypeptide(L)'
;MDTKMYPLRTLSRSTSWQEGTKATIKSILKDPIISRLLLRSNVTQAQFETLLVDQLGHDMANKQLTRSEMAQLMRNAKGISRGALNRTLRQARENVSEAIHTILLLGYGGIIESPSLAPFVEASDLLKSQMTQFAELARDDPRLYRERIDTIVGDLEEAFLALFGKHVTRDVT
;
A
#
# COMPACT_ATOMS: atom_id res chain seq x y z
N MET A 1 10.95 -2.13 18.63
CA MET A 1 10.66 -1.47 17.35
C MET A 1 9.17 -1.14 17.36
N ASP A 2 8.82 0.14 17.47
CA ASP A 2 7.43 0.59 17.52
C ASP A 2 6.79 0.48 16.12
N THR A 3 5.95 -0.54 15.92
CA THR A 3 5.28 -0.87 14.66
C THR A 3 4.04 -0.01 14.38
N LYS A 4 3.96 1.22 14.91
CA LYS A 4 2.80 2.10 14.65
C LYS A 4 3.07 3.00 13.44
N MET A 5 3.15 2.35 12.28
CA MET A 5 3.31 3.01 10.97
C MET A 5 2.03 3.76 10.53
N TYR A 6 0.87 3.45 11.13
CA TYR A 6 -0.38 4.18 10.91
C TYR A 6 -0.96 4.64 12.25
N PRO A 7 -1.50 5.86 12.35
CA PRO A 7 -2.26 6.29 13.51
C PRO A 7 -3.54 5.44 13.60
N LEU A 8 -3.48 4.38 14.38
CA LEU A 8 -4.64 3.57 14.74
C LEU A 8 -5.61 4.50 15.45
N ARG A 9 -6.74 4.84 14.79
CA ARG A 9 -7.83 5.56 15.45
C ARG A 9 -8.23 4.75 16.68
N THR A 10 -8.09 5.35 17.85
CA THR A 10 -8.57 4.77 19.10
C THR A 10 -10.07 4.49 18.97
N LEU A 11 -10.46 3.23 19.18
CA LEU A 11 -11.84 2.80 19.16
C LEU A 11 -12.66 3.64 20.15
N SER A 12 -13.74 4.28 19.68
CA SER A 12 -14.72 4.90 20.57
C SER A 12 -15.40 3.83 21.42
N ARG A 13 -15.73 4.17 22.68
CA ARG A 13 -16.26 3.27 23.72
C ARG A 13 -17.52 2.44 23.35
N SER A 14 -18.16 2.65 22.20
CA SER A 14 -19.40 1.98 21.80
C SER A 14 -19.31 1.13 20.51
N THR A 15 -18.14 0.97 19.92
CA THR A 15 -17.97 0.29 18.63
C THR A 15 -17.37 -1.10 18.83
N SER A 16 -17.95 -2.13 18.21
CA SER A 16 -17.40 -3.49 18.28
C SER A 16 -15.97 -3.52 17.71
N TRP A 17 -15.12 -4.46 18.15
CA TRP A 17 -13.76 -4.59 17.60
C TRP A 17 -13.80 -4.81 16.08
N GLN A 18 -14.83 -5.50 15.57
CA GLN A 18 -15.01 -5.71 14.13
C GLN A 18 -15.23 -4.40 13.38
N GLU A 19 -16.17 -3.58 13.85
CA GLU A 19 -16.47 -2.28 13.23
C GLU A 19 -15.28 -1.34 13.32
N GLY A 20 -14.59 -1.36 14.46
CA GLY A 20 -13.35 -0.63 14.69
C GLY A 20 -12.25 -0.97 13.70
N THR A 21 -11.93 -2.26 13.60
CA THR A 21 -10.92 -2.77 12.66
C THR A 21 -11.32 -2.49 11.21
N LYS A 22 -12.59 -2.70 10.85
CA LYS A 22 -13.11 -2.36 9.51
C LYS A 22 -12.98 -0.88 9.18
N ALA A 23 -13.28 0.00 10.14
CA ALA A 23 -13.15 1.44 9.95
C ALA A 23 -11.68 1.84 9.72
N THR A 24 -10.75 1.26 10.49
CA THR A 24 -9.31 1.48 10.32
C THR A 24 -8.82 1.02 8.96
N ILE A 25 -9.13 -0.22 8.55
CA ILE A 25 -8.77 -0.75 7.22
C ILE A 25 -9.34 0.14 6.12
N LYS A 26 -10.61 0.53 6.22
CA LYS A 26 -11.26 1.42 5.26
C LYS A 26 -10.59 2.79 5.20
N SER A 27 -10.09 3.30 6.32
CA SER A 27 -9.33 4.56 6.36
C SER A 27 -8.01 4.44 5.61
N ILE A 28 -7.25 3.35 5.84
CA ILE A 28 -5.98 3.09 5.15
C ILE A 28 -6.21 2.94 3.65
N LEU A 29 -7.23 2.17 3.24
CA LEU A 29 -7.54 1.97 1.82
C LEU A 29 -8.09 3.21 1.11
N LYS A 30 -8.50 4.25 1.86
CA LYS A 30 -8.93 5.55 1.34
C LYS A 30 -7.81 6.58 1.32
N ASP A 31 -6.65 6.24 1.87
CA ASP A 31 -5.47 7.09 1.78
C ASP A 31 -5.15 7.33 0.29
N PRO A 32 -5.04 8.59 -0.16
CA PRO A 32 -4.75 8.90 -1.55
C PRO A 32 -3.40 8.37 -2.05
N ILE A 33 -2.37 8.32 -1.19
CA ILE A 33 -1.07 7.73 -1.55
C ILE A 33 -1.26 6.25 -1.81
N ILE A 34 -1.91 5.52 -0.90
CA ILE A 34 -2.22 4.09 -1.08
C ILE A 34 -3.02 3.87 -2.37
N SER A 35 -4.02 4.71 -2.61
CA SER A 35 -4.86 4.61 -3.80
C SER A 35 -4.05 4.79 -5.09
N ARG A 36 -3.12 5.75 -5.12
CA ARG A 36 -2.23 5.99 -6.26
C ARG A 36 -1.23 4.86 -6.47
N LEU A 37 -0.58 4.38 -5.42
CA LEU A 37 0.38 3.27 -5.50
C LEU A 37 -0.28 1.97 -5.98
N LEU A 38 -1.51 1.70 -5.54
CA LEU A 38 -2.27 0.52 -5.97
C LEU A 38 -2.55 0.49 -7.48
N LEU A 39 -2.65 1.65 -8.15
CA LEU A 39 -2.93 1.71 -9.59
C LEU A 39 -1.81 1.11 -10.45
N ARG A 40 -0.56 1.14 -9.96
CA ARG A 40 0.63 0.69 -10.70
C ARG A 40 1.29 -0.54 -10.08
N SER A 41 0.76 -1.02 -8.95
CA SER A 41 1.31 -2.18 -8.27
C SER A 41 0.83 -3.52 -8.86
N ASN A 42 1.61 -4.58 -8.68
CA ASN A 42 1.20 -5.96 -8.96
C ASN A 42 0.16 -6.50 -7.96
N VAL A 43 -0.25 -5.70 -6.96
CA VAL A 43 -1.17 -6.09 -5.89
C VAL A 43 -2.49 -5.33 -6.04
N THR A 44 -3.60 -6.05 -6.19
CA THR A 44 -4.93 -5.46 -6.22
C THR A 44 -5.34 -4.93 -4.85
N GLN A 45 -6.29 -4.00 -4.79
CA GLN A 45 -6.83 -3.49 -3.52
C GLN A 45 -7.34 -4.62 -2.60
N ALA A 46 -7.92 -5.71 -3.15
CA ALA A 46 -8.39 -6.85 -2.36
C ALA A 46 -7.26 -7.67 -1.77
N GLN A 47 -6.17 -7.84 -2.52
CA GLN A 47 -4.95 -8.50 -2.05
C GLN A 47 -4.25 -7.64 -0.98
N PHE A 48 -4.14 -6.33 -1.20
CA PHE A 48 -3.55 -5.41 -0.23
C PHE A 48 -4.35 -5.36 1.08
N GLU A 49 -5.67 -5.26 1.00
CA GLU A 49 -6.55 -5.38 2.16
C GLU A 49 -6.32 -6.69 2.92
N THR A 50 -6.17 -7.80 2.20
CA THR A 50 -5.92 -9.12 2.79
C THR A 50 -4.58 -9.17 3.51
N LEU A 51 -3.52 -8.54 2.95
CA LEU A 51 -2.22 -8.40 3.59
C LEU A 51 -2.29 -7.53 4.85
N LEU A 52 -3.04 -6.43 4.83
CA LEU A 52 -3.26 -5.57 6.00
C LEU A 52 -3.94 -6.35 7.14
N VAL A 53 -4.97 -7.13 6.83
CA VAL A 53 -5.68 -7.95 7.83
C VAL A 53 -4.76 -9.05 8.38
N ASP A 54 -3.98 -9.72 7.53
CA ASP A 54 -3.08 -10.80 7.94
C ASP A 54 -1.93 -10.28 8.82
N GLN A 55 -1.36 -9.11 8.50
CA GLN A 55 -0.19 -8.58 9.19
C GLN A 55 -0.52 -7.68 10.38
N LEU A 56 -1.59 -6.89 10.29
CA LEU A 56 -1.92 -5.85 11.28
C LEU A 56 -3.28 -6.06 11.94
N GLY A 57 -4.08 -7.03 11.46
CA GLY A 57 -5.44 -7.24 11.97
C GLY A 57 -5.48 -7.56 13.45
N HIS A 58 -4.49 -8.30 13.96
CA HIS A 58 -4.33 -8.62 15.38
C HIS A 58 -4.22 -7.36 16.24
N ASP A 59 -3.32 -6.45 15.85
CA ASP A 59 -3.06 -5.21 16.55
C ASP A 59 -4.24 -4.25 16.43
N MET A 60 -4.83 -4.14 15.23
CA MET A 60 -6.02 -3.31 14.99
C MET A 60 -7.22 -3.75 15.81
N ALA A 61 -7.40 -5.07 15.99
CA ALA A 61 -8.49 -5.64 16.78
C ALA A 61 -8.16 -5.70 18.28
N ASN A 62 -6.91 -5.43 18.67
CA ASN A 62 -6.38 -5.63 20.02
C ASN A 62 -6.66 -7.06 20.54
N LYS A 63 -6.59 -8.07 19.65
CA LYS A 63 -6.81 -9.49 20.00
C LYS A 63 -6.23 -10.43 18.94
N GLN A 64 -6.07 -11.69 19.33
CA GLN A 64 -5.76 -12.76 18.38
C GLN A 64 -7.00 -13.08 17.53
N LEU A 65 -6.87 -12.97 16.20
CA LEU A 65 -7.91 -13.22 15.21
C LEU A 65 -7.72 -14.60 14.60
N THR A 66 -8.82 -15.35 14.52
CA THR A 66 -8.88 -16.56 13.71
C THR A 66 -8.99 -16.22 12.23
N ARG A 67 -8.69 -17.19 11.36
CA ARG A 67 -8.93 -17.05 9.90
C ARG A 67 -10.39 -16.75 9.55
N SER A 68 -11.33 -17.21 10.38
CA SER A 68 -12.76 -16.92 10.21
C SER A 68 -13.06 -15.45 10.51
N GLU A 69 -12.52 -14.94 11.60
CA GLU A 69 -12.66 -13.54 12.00
C GLU A 69 -12.00 -12.59 11.01
N MET A 70 -10.79 -12.92 10.52
CA MET A 70 -10.14 -12.17 9.44
C MET A 70 -11.02 -12.11 8.19
N ALA A 71 -11.65 -13.23 7.81
CA ALA A 71 -12.52 -13.28 6.64
C ALA A 71 -13.79 -12.41 6.82
N GLN A 72 -14.27 -12.25 8.05
CA GLN A 72 -15.39 -11.37 8.38
C GLN A 72 -15.04 -9.88 8.31
N LEU A 73 -13.76 -9.52 8.45
CA LEU A 73 -13.28 -8.14 8.39
C LEU A 73 -13.24 -7.56 6.96
N MET A 74 -13.18 -8.42 5.95
CA MET A 74 -13.04 -8.01 4.55
C MET A 74 -14.23 -7.19 4.04
N ARG A 75 -13.98 -6.28 3.07
CA ARG A 75 -14.88 -5.26 2.49
C ARG A 75 -16.34 -5.64 2.20
N ASN A 76 -16.65 -6.92 2.00
CA ASN A 76 -18.03 -7.35 1.82
C ASN A 76 -18.81 -7.16 3.12
N ALA A 77 -20.02 -6.62 3.05
CA ALA A 77 -20.87 -6.41 4.24
C ALA A 77 -21.06 -7.70 5.07
N LYS A 78 -21.03 -8.87 4.40
CA LYS A 78 -21.12 -10.21 5.00
C LYS A 78 -19.75 -10.88 5.24
N GLY A 79 -18.65 -10.21 4.96
CA GLY A 79 -17.31 -10.81 4.87
C GLY A 79 -17.15 -11.71 3.65
N ILE A 80 -16.06 -12.48 3.64
CA ILE A 80 -15.79 -13.52 2.64
C ILE A 80 -15.64 -14.89 3.31
N SER A 81 -15.59 -15.96 2.52
CA SER A 81 -15.29 -17.29 3.07
C SER A 81 -13.82 -17.43 3.44
N ARG A 82 -13.50 -18.33 4.38
CA ARG A 82 -12.11 -18.68 4.74
C ARG A 82 -11.28 -19.12 3.53
N GLY A 83 -11.89 -19.90 2.63
CA GLY A 83 -11.24 -20.35 1.40
C GLY A 83 -10.93 -19.20 0.44
N ALA A 84 -11.84 -18.23 0.32
CA ALA A 84 -11.60 -17.03 -0.48
C ALA A 84 -10.46 -16.18 0.12
N LEU A 85 -10.47 -15.96 1.45
CA LEU A 85 -9.38 -15.24 2.14
C LEU A 85 -8.03 -15.90 1.88
N ASN A 86 -7.93 -17.22 2.08
CA ASN A 86 -6.67 -17.94 1.91
C ASN A 86 -6.17 -17.90 0.46
N ARG A 87 -7.06 -17.98 -0.53
CA ARG A 87 -6.66 -17.85 -1.95
C ARG A 87 -6.17 -16.45 -2.26
N THR A 88 -6.87 -15.42 -1.81
CA THR A 88 -6.47 -14.02 -2.02
C THR A 88 -5.14 -13.72 -1.34
N LEU A 89 -4.93 -14.22 -0.11
CA LEU A 89 -3.67 -14.06 0.62
C LEU A 89 -2.51 -14.74 -0.10
N ARG A 90 -2.73 -15.96 -0.60
CA ARG A 90 -1.71 -16.67 -1.37
C ARG A 90 -1.34 -15.90 -2.64
N GLN A 91 -2.34 -15.47 -3.42
CA GLN A 91 -2.09 -14.69 -4.63
C GLN A 91 -1.37 -13.37 -4.33
N ALA A 92 -1.72 -12.69 -3.23
CA ALA A 92 -1.04 -11.47 -2.81
C ALA A 92 0.44 -11.72 -2.55
N ARG A 93 0.77 -12.80 -1.83
CA ARG A 93 2.15 -13.19 -1.51
C ARG A 93 2.93 -13.63 -2.75
N GLU A 94 2.31 -14.37 -3.66
CA GLU A 94 2.89 -14.75 -4.95
C GLU A 94 3.24 -13.51 -5.77
N ASN A 95 2.30 -12.57 -5.95
CA ASN A 95 2.54 -11.34 -6.70
C ASN A 95 3.67 -10.49 -6.10
N VAL A 96 3.74 -10.39 -4.77
CA VAL A 96 4.84 -9.68 -4.08
C VAL A 96 6.17 -10.39 -4.31
N SER A 97 6.19 -11.72 -4.17
CA SER A 97 7.39 -12.52 -4.39
C SER A 97 7.90 -12.38 -5.82
N GLU A 98 7.02 -12.47 -6.83
CA GLU A 98 7.37 -12.33 -8.24
C GLU A 98 7.91 -10.94 -8.58
N ALA A 99 7.32 -9.88 -8.01
CA ALA A 99 7.82 -8.52 -8.19
C ALA A 99 9.25 -8.37 -7.63
N ILE A 100 9.51 -8.91 -6.43
CA ILE A 100 10.86 -8.91 -5.83
C ILE A 100 11.84 -9.70 -6.70
N HIS A 101 11.47 -10.91 -7.14
CA HIS A 101 12.33 -11.72 -8.01
C HIS A 101 12.60 -11.06 -9.35
N THR A 102 11.64 -10.30 -9.89
CA THR A 102 11.82 -9.52 -11.12
C THR A 102 12.88 -8.43 -10.92
N ILE A 103 12.79 -7.65 -9.84
CA ILE A 103 13.81 -6.64 -9.51
C ILE A 103 15.19 -7.30 -9.36
N LEU A 104 15.27 -8.42 -8.64
CA LEU A 104 16.52 -9.17 -8.46
C LEU A 104 17.07 -9.71 -9.79
N LEU A 105 16.22 -10.26 -10.66
CA LEU A 105 16.61 -10.78 -11.97
C LEU A 105 17.17 -9.66 -12.86
N LEU A 106 16.50 -8.52 -12.92
CA LEU A 106 16.95 -7.37 -13.71
C LEU A 106 18.27 -6.81 -13.18
N GLY A 107 18.44 -6.75 -11.85
CA GLY A 107 19.68 -6.31 -11.22
C GLY A 107 20.84 -7.29 -11.45
N TYR A 108 20.59 -8.58 -11.29
CA TYR A 108 21.57 -9.64 -11.55
C TYR A 108 21.98 -9.70 -13.03
N GLY A 109 21.01 -9.50 -13.94
CA GLY A 109 21.25 -9.46 -15.38
C GLY A 109 21.91 -8.18 -15.89
N GLY A 110 22.17 -7.19 -15.01
CA GLY A 110 22.78 -5.91 -15.38
C GLY A 110 21.86 -5.01 -16.22
N ILE A 111 20.55 -5.24 -16.22
CA ILE A 111 19.56 -4.42 -16.96
C ILE A 111 19.21 -3.16 -16.16
N ILE A 112 19.13 -3.29 -14.84
CA ILE A 112 18.97 -2.15 -13.93
C ILE A 112 20.15 -2.12 -12.97
N GLU A 113 20.76 -0.95 -12.80
CA GLU A 113 21.82 -0.75 -11.81
C GLU A 113 21.23 -0.26 -10.48
N SER A 114 21.94 -0.48 -9.37
CA SER A 114 21.54 -0.02 -8.03
C SER A 114 21.20 1.49 -7.97
N PRO A 115 21.95 2.41 -8.61
CA PRO A 115 21.60 3.84 -8.66
C PRO A 115 20.23 4.10 -9.31
N SER A 116 19.80 3.26 -10.26
CA SER A 116 18.52 3.41 -10.95
C SER A 116 17.32 3.03 -10.06
N LEU A 117 17.54 2.26 -9.00
CA LEU A 117 16.53 1.91 -8.00
C LEU A 117 16.47 2.89 -6.81
N ALA A 118 17.53 3.67 -6.59
CA ALA A 118 17.64 4.59 -5.46
C ALA A 118 16.46 5.58 -5.35
N PRO A 119 15.96 6.20 -6.44
CA PRO A 119 14.82 7.12 -6.35
C PRO A 119 13.55 6.48 -5.78
N PHE A 120 13.31 5.20 -6.06
CA PHE A 120 12.13 4.49 -5.54
C PHE A 120 12.26 4.19 -4.04
N VAL A 121 13.47 3.86 -3.58
CA VAL A 121 13.75 3.63 -2.16
C VAL A 121 13.65 4.95 -1.38
N GLU A 122 14.26 6.01 -1.90
CA GLU A 122 14.20 7.36 -1.31
C GLU A 122 12.77 7.88 -1.21
N ALA A 123 11.97 7.73 -2.28
CA ALA A 123 10.56 8.10 -2.25
C ALA A 123 9.77 7.29 -1.22
N SER A 124 10.03 6.00 -1.08
CA SER A 124 9.42 5.16 -0.04
C SER A 124 9.75 5.67 1.37
N ASP A 125 11.00 6.02 1.63
CA ASP A 125 11.45 6.55 2.92
C ASP A 125 10.90 7.96 3.20
N LEU A 126 10.79 8.81 2.17
CA LEU A 126 10.15 10.12 2.26
C LEU A 126 8.67 9.99 2.63
N LEU A 127 7.93 9.15 1.90
CA LEU A 127 6.52 8.88 2.17
C LEU A 127 6.30 8.36 3.59
N LYS A 128 7.18 7.46 4.05
CA LYS A 128 7.12 6.88 5.40
C LYS A 128 7.46 7.90 6.49
N SER A 129 8.53 8.68 6.32
CA SER A 129 9.01 9.63 7.33
C SER A 129 8.09 10.85 7.48
N GLN A 130 7.40 11.24 6.42
CA GLN A 130 6.48 12.37 6.41
C GLN A 130 5.01 11.98 6.62
N MET A 131 4.70 10.69 6.85
CA MET A 131 3.32 10.21 6.95
C MET A 131 2.47 10.96 7.99
N THR A 132 3.06 11.34 9.14
CA THR A 132 2.36 12.14 10.17
C THR A 132 2.05 13.55 9.68
N GLN A 133 3.03 14.20 9.02
CA GLN A 133 2.85 15.55 8.46
C GLN A 133 1.85 15.53 7.30
N PHE A 134 1.84 14.46 6.50
CA PHE A 134 0.84 14.23 5.47
C PHE A 134 -0.56 14.03 6.06
N ALA A 135 -0.68 13.33 7.19
CA ALA A 135 -1.95 13.14 7.88
C ALA A 135 -2.49 14.44 8.50
N GLU A 136 -1.61 15.30 9.00
CA GLU A 136 -1.94 16.65 9.49
C GLU A 136 -2.34 17.57 8.33
N LEU A 137 -1.54 17.61 7.27
CA LEU A 137 -1.82 18.39 6.06
C LEU A 137 -3.14 17.96 5.40
N ALA A 138 -3.43 16.66 5.33
CA ALA A 138 -4.69 16.14 4.80
C ALA A 138 -5.92 16.60 5.61
N ARG A 139 -5.74 16.95 6.89
CA ARG A 139 -6.79 17.50 7.75
C ARG A 139 -6.93 19.00 7.56
N ASP A 140 -5.80 19.71 7.53
CA ASP A 140 -5.75 21.17 7.62
C ASP A 140 -5.91 21.84 6.24
N ASP A 141 -5.31 21.26 5.19
CA ASP A 141 -5.44 21.69 3.80
C ASP A 141 -5.47 20.49 2.82
N PRO A 142 -6.66 19.91 2.59
CA PRO A 142 -6.83 18.77 1.70
C PRO A 142 -6.42 19.04 0.24
N ARG A 143 -6.39 20.31 -0.20
CA ARG A 143 -5.99 20.67 -1.57
C ARG A 143 -4.48 20.63 -1.70
N LEU A 144 -3.77 21.29 -0.78
CA LEU A 144 -2.31 21.28 -0.75
C LEU A 144 -1.75 19.87 -0.52
N TYR A 145 -2.42 19.07 0.32
CA TYR A 145 -2.10 17.65 0.47
C TYR A 145 -2.17 16.91 -0.87
N ARG A 146 -3.26 17.08 -1.64
CA ARG A 146 -3.41 16.42 -2.93
C ARG A 146 -2.35 16.86 -3.93
N GLU A 147 -2.05 18.15 -4.00
CA GLU A 147 -0.99 18.69 -4.86
C GLU A 147 0.37 18.06 -4.53
N ARG A 148 0.74 18.00 -3.24
CA ARG A 148 1.97 17.34 -2.78
C ARG A 148 2.03 15.87 -3.20
N ILE A 149 0.93 15.14 -3.05
CA ILE A 149 0.89 13.72 -3.45
C ILE A 149 1.01 13.58 -4.97
N ASP A 150 0.32 14.42 -5.74
CA ASP A 150 0.40 14.39 -7.19
C ASP A 150 1.82 14.74 -7.68
N THR A 151 2.55 15.64 -7.00
CA THR A 151 3.97 15.89 -7.25
C THR A 151 4.82 14.65 -7.00
N ILE A 152 4.72 14.02 -5.81
CA ILE A 152 5.53 12.83 -5.48
C ILE A 152 5.24 11.68 -6.45
N VAL A 153 3.98 11.49 -6.82
CA VAL A 153 3.60 10.46 -7.80
C VAL A 153 4.14 10.81 -9.19
N GLY A 154 4.10 12.08 -9.58
CA GLY A 154 4.72 12.56 -10.83
C GLY A 154 6.22 12.30 -10.88
N ASP A 155 6.95 12.62 -9.81
CA ASP A 155 8.40 12.38 -9.71
C ASP A 155 8.74 10.88 -9.83
N LEU A 156 7.91 10.02 -9.21
CA LEU A 156 8.04 8.56 -9.35
C LEU A 156 7.79 8.07 -10.77
N GLU A 157 6.81 8.65 -11.47
CA GLU A 157 6.53 8.33 -12.87
C GLU A 157 7.66 8.79 -13.80
N GLU A 158 8.24 9.97 -13.55
CA GLU A 158 9.41 10.45 -14.27
C GLU A 158 10.63 9.57 -14.04
N ALA A 159 10.89 9.17 -12.79
CA ALA A 159 11.96 8.23 -12.45
C ALA A 159 11.76 6.87 -13.14
N PHE A 160 10.52 6.38 -13.21
CA PHE A 160 10.17 5.19 -13.97
C PHE A 160 10.45 5.36 -15.47
N LEU A 161 10.04 6.47 -16.09
CA LEU A 161 10.33 6.73 -17.50
C LEU A 161 11.83 6.84 -17.77
N ALA A 162 12.59 7.43 -16.84
CA ALA A 162 14.04 7.51 -16.93
C ALA A 162 14.71 6.13 -16.88
N LEU A 163 14.15 5.17 -16.13
CA LEU A 163 14.62 3.77 -16.06
C LEU A 163 14.65 3.08 -17.44
N PHE A 164 13.69 3.40 -18.31
CA PHE A 164 13.60 2.83 -19.67
C PHE A 164 14.28 3.67 -20.75
N GLY A 165 14.94 4.77 -20.37
CA GLY A 165 15.66 5.67 -21.26
C GLY A 165 14.75 6.53 -22.14
N LYS A 166 15.15 7.79 -22.33
CA LYS A 166 14.67 8.64 -23.44
C LYS A 166 15.15 8.06 -24.79
N HIS A 167 14.52 6.98 -25.24
CA HIS A 167 14.52 6.53 -26.64
C HIS A 167 13.12 6.16 -27.11
N VAL A 168 12.09 6.81 -26.58
CA VAL A 168 10.90 7.08 -27.41
C VAL A 168 11.19 8.39 -28.15
N THR A 169 12.05 8.31 -29.17
CA THR A 169 11.95 9.28 -30.26
C THR A 169 10.52 9.14 -30.78
N ARG A 170 9.70 10.16 -30.52
CA ARG A 170 8.58 10.45 -31.39
C ARG A 170 9.16 10.87 -32.74
N ASP A 171 9.63 9.91 -33.52
CA ASP A 171 9.65 10.05 -34.96
C ASP A 171 8.25 9.68 -35.44
N VAL A 172 7.35 10.65 -35.28
CA VAL A 172 6.15 10.72 -36.11
C VAL A 172 6.59 11.49 -37.35
N THR A 173 6.87 10.75 -38.42
CA THR A 173 6.75 11.28 -39.78
C THR A 173 5.33 11.03 -40.25
#